data_AF-A0A7K2HUK7-F1
#
_entry.id   AF-A0A7K2HUK7-F1
#
_cell.length_a   1.000
_cell.length_b   1.000
_cell.length_c   1.000
_cell.angle_alpha   90.00
_cell.angle_beta   90.00
_cell.angle_gamma   90.00
#
_symmetry.space_group_name_H-M   'P 1'
#
loop_
_entity.id
_entity.type
_entity.pdbx_description
1 polymer ?
#
loop_
_entity_poly.entity_id
_entity_poly.type
_entity_poly.pdbx_seq_one_letter_code
_entity_poly.pdbx_strand_id
1 'polypeptide(L)'
;MAIVRGGNQLVSSSAEIFTSEDHARITAASRARSDVAFDEVAALRTPGPTWSTYLHALGLPDLADRARVRLPADIADVAARTRD
;
A
#
# COMPACT_ATOMS: atom_id res chain seq x y z
N MET A 1 32.75 -3.48 13.12
CA MET A 1 31.63 -3.95 13.97
C MET A 1 30.36 -3.29 13.42
N ALA A 2 29.60 -4.02 12.59
CA ALA A 2 28.44 -3.46 11.89
C ALA A 2 27.20 -3.56 12.78
N ILE A 3 26.64 -2.42 13.18
CA ILE A 3 25.40 -2.37 13.94
C ILE A 3 24.26 -2.42 12.91
N VAL A 4 23.79 -3.63 12.59
CA VAL A 4 22.55 -3.81 11.84
C VAL A 4 21.40 -3.49 12.80
N ARG A 5 21.10 -2.20 12.98
CA ARG A 5 19.82 -1.79 13.57
C ARG A 5 18.76 -2.01 12.49
N GLY A 6 17.98 -3.07 12.64
CA GLY A 6 16.70 -3.26 11.95
C GLY A 6 15.75 -2.13 12.34
N GLY A 7 15.93 -0.97 11.71
CA GLY A 7 14.99 0.13 11.74
C GLY A 7 13.77 -0.28 10.96
N ASN A 8 12.62 -0.22 11.62
CA ASN A 8 11.28 -0.41 11.09
C ASN A 8 11.04 0.68 10.01
N GLN A 9 11.60 0.50 8.81
CA GLN A 9 11.59 1.52 7.76
C GLN A 9 10.16 1.62 7.24
N LEU A 10 9.43 2.62 7.74
CA LEU A 10 8.10 2.96 7.27
C LEU A 10 8.21 3.35 5.80
N VAL A 11 7.60 2.49 5.02
CA VAL A 11 7.59 2.50 3.58
C VAL A 11 6.77 3.72 3.14
N SER A 12 7.44 4.78 2.70
CA SER A 12 6.89 6.12 2.48
C SER A 12 6.05 6.22 1.20
N SER A 13 5.99 5.17 0.38
CA SER A 13 5.16 5.14 -0.83
C SER A 13 4.76 3.71 -1.21
N SER A 14 3.63 3.57 -1.92
CA SER A 14 3.20 2.28 -2.50
C SER A 14 4.29 1.58 -3.32
N ALA A 15 5.18 2.36 -3.94
CA ALA A 15 6.34 1.90 -4.71
C ALA A 15 7.41 1.15 -3.90
N GLU A 16 7.44 1.30 -2.58
CA GLU A 16 8.37 0.56 -1.73
C GLU A 16 7.69 -0.68 -1.09
N ILE A 17 6.34 -0.80 -1.19
CA ILE A 17 5.56 -1.95 -0.69
C ILE A 17 5.43 -3.05 -1.74
N PHE A 18 5.30 -2.61 -2.99
CA PHE A 18 5.11 -3.49 -4.14
C PHE A 18 6.41 -3.55 -4.92
N THR A 19 6.80 -4.77 -5.31
CA THR A 19 7.93 -4.99 -6.21
C THR A 19 7.57 -4.57 -7.64
N SER A 20 8.55 -4.50 -8.54
CA SER A 20 8.28 -4.25 -9.96
C SER A 20 7.37 -5.31 -10.59
N GLU A 21 7.42 -6.56 -10.11
CA GLU A 21 6.50 -7.63 -10.54
C GLU A 21 5.07 -7.37 -10.05
N ASP A 22 4.92 -6.97 -8.79
CA ASP A 22 3.61 -6.60 -8.23
C ASP A 22 3.00 -5.42 -9.01
N HIS A 23 3.81 -4.42 -9.39
CA HIS A 23 3.38 -3.31 -10.24
C HIS A 23 2.89 -3.78 -11.61
N ALA A 24 3.57 -4.75 -12.22
CA ALA A 24 3.14 -5.33 -13.49
C ALA A 24 1.81 -6.08 -13.34
N ARG A 25 1.62 -6.83 -12.25
CA ARG A 25 0.35 -7.52 -11.93
C ARG A 25 -0.79 -6.53 -11.72
N ILE A 26 -0.57 -5.47 -10.95
CA ILE A 26 -1.55 -4.41 -10.71
C ILE A 26 -1.93 -3.71 -12.02
N THR A 27 -0.95 -3.37 -12.85
CA THR A 27 -1.17 -2.73 -14.16
C THR A 27 -1.96 -3.63 -15.10
N ALA A 28 -1.63 -4.92 -15.17
CA ALA A 28 -2.35 -5.88 -15.98
C ALA A 28 -3.80 -6.06 -15.50
N ALA A 29 -4.01 -6.21 -14.19
CA ALA A 29 -5.34 -6.36 -13.61
C ALA A 29 -6.20 -5.10 -13.78
N SER A 30 -5.63 -3.92 -13.60
CA SER A 30 -6.30 -2.63 -13.82
C SER A 30 -6.74 -2.45 -15.29
N ARG A 31 -5.93 -2.90 -16.25
CA ARG A 31 -6.32 -2.90 -17.67
C ARG A 31 -7.43 -3.89 -17.98
N ALA A 32 -7.43 -5.06 -17.34
CA ALA A 32 -8.46 -6.08 -17.51
C ALA A 32 -9.80 -5.70 -16.84
N ARG A 33 -9.73 -4.94 -15.74
CA ARG A 33 -10.88 -4.46 -14.96
C ARG A 33 -10.93 -2.94 -14.94
N SER A 34 -11.15 -2.35 -16.12
CA SER A 34 -11.24 -0.90 -16.30
C SER A 34 -12.44 -0.25 -15.60
N ASP A 35 -13.41 -1.06 -15.14
CA ASP A 35 -14.53 -0.66 -14.29
C ASP A 35 -14.11 -0.33 -12.85
N VAL A 36 -12.95 -0.84 -12.41
CA VAL A 36 -12.43 -0.65 -11.05
C VAL A 36 -11.50 0.58 -11.03
N ALA A 37 -12.02 1.70 -10.54
CA ALA A 37 -11.24 2.92 -10.36
C ALA A 37 -10.53 2.97 -9.00
N PHE A 38 -9.32 3.53 -8.98
CA PHE A 38 -8.60 3.82 -7.74
C PHE A 38 -9.03 5.18 -7.18
N ASP A 39 -9.43 5.23 -5.91
CA ASP A 39 -9.80 6.48 -5.23
C ASP A 39 -8.56 7.13 -4.60
N GLU A 40 -7.92 8.01 -5.35
CA GLU A 40 -6.73 8.74 -4.89
C GLU A 40 -7.02 9.62 -3.66
N VAL A 41 -8.22 10.21 -3.58
CA VAL A 41 -8.60 11.10 -2.47
C VAL A 41 -8.81 10.33 -1.18
N ALA A 42 -9.41 9.14 -1.26
CA ALA A 42 -9.51 8.23 -0.11
C ALA A 42 -8.14 7.68 0.28
N ALA A 43 -7.25 7.41 -0.68
CA ALA A 43 -5.91 6.91 -0.41
C ALA A 43 -5.03 7.91 0.37
N LEU A 44 -5.28 9.22 0.21
CA LEU A 44 -4.61 10.27 1.00
C LEU A 44 -4.99 10.23 2.48
N ARG A 45 -6.21 9.78 2.81
CA ARG A 45 -6.71 9.74 4.19
C ARG A 45 -6.45 8.38 4.84
N THR A 46 -6.86 7.30 4.16
CA THR A 46 -6.81 5.94 4.68
C THR A 46 -6.10 5.02 3.68
N PRO A 47 -4.76 5.11 3.55
CA PRO A 47 -4.02 4.44 2.49
C PRO A 47 -4.17 2.91 2.54
N GLY A 48 -3.99 2.27 3.70
CA GLY A 48 -4.12 0.81 3.82
C GLY A 48 -5.50 0.27 3.43
N PRO A 49 -6.59 0.78 4.01
CA PRO A 49 -7.94 0.37 3.63
C PRO A 49 -8.27 0.60 2.15
N THR A 50 -7.88 1.76 1.60
CA THR A 50 -8.18 2.11 0.20
C THR A 50 -7.43 1.21 -0.78
N TRP A 51 -6.13 1.00 -0.57
CA TRP A 51 -5.34 0.08 -1.40
C TRP A 51 -5.79 -1.37 -1.27
N SER A 52 -6.11 -1.83 -0.06
CA SER A 52 -6.63 -3.18 0.17
C SER A 52 -7.93 -3.42 -0.60
N THR A 53 -8.87 -2.47 -0.53
CA THR A 53 -10.15 -2.55 -1.24
C THR A 53 -9.95 -2.57 -2.75
N TYR A 54 -9.11 -1.68 -3.28
CA TYR A 54 -8.79 -1.62 -4.70
C TYR A 54 -8.16 -2.93 -5.20
N LEU A 55 -7.18 -3.47 -4.47
CA LEU A 55 -6.49 -4.71 -4.87
C LEU A 55 -7.39 -5.94 -4.78
N HIS A 56 -8.31 -6.00 -3.81
CA HIS A 56 -9.35 -7.01 -3.78
C HIS A 56 -10.26 -6.92 -5.01
N ALA A 57 -10.69 -5.69 -5.37
CA ALA A 57 -11.50 -5.48 -6.55
C ALA A 57 -10.76 -5.83 -7.85
N LEU A 58 -9.43 -5.69 -7.90
CA LEU A 58 -8.61 -6.15 -9.02
C LEU A 58 -8.37 -7.68 -9.06
N GLY A 59 -8.78 -8.42 -8.02
CA GLY A 59 -8.52 -9.86 -7.92
C GLY A 59 -7.10 -10.20 -7.45
N LEU A 60 -6.46 -9.31 -6.70
CA LEU A 60 -5.10 -9.45 -6.16
C LEU A 60 -5.15 -9.49 -4.61
N PRO A 61 -5.78 -10.52 -4.00
CA PRO A 61 -5.98 -10.57 -2.55
C PRO A 61 -4.65 -10.65 -1.77
N ASP A 62 -3.62 -11.28 -2.32
CA ASP A 62 -2.30 -11.36 -1.68
C ASP A 62 -1.66 -9.96 -1.51
N LEU A 63 -1.85 -9.10 -2.51
CA LEU A 63 -1.37 -7.71 -2.45
C LEU A 63 -2.28 -6.86 -1.56
N ALA A 64 -3.58 -7.16 -1.52
CA ALA A 64 -4.53 -6.47 -0.66
C ALA A 64 -4.23 -6.67 0.83
N ASP A 65 -3.88 -7.89 1.25
CA ASP A 65 -3.43 -8.19 2.61
C ASP A 65 -2.12 -7.46 2.92
N ARG A 66 -1.16 -7.48 1.99
CA ARG A 66 0.12 -6.78 2.16
C ARG A 66 -0.09 -5.27 2.32
N ALA A 67 -0.97 -4.68 1.53
CA ALA A 67 -1.35 -3.27 1.63
C ALA A 67 -1.95 -2.97 3.01
N ARG A 68 -2.89 -3.80 3.49
CA ARG A 68 -3.54 -3.61 4.78
C ARG A 68 -2.57 -3.66 5.97
N VAL A 69 -1.53 -4.49 5.88
CA VAL A 69 -0.55 -4.67 6.97
C VAL A 69 0.57 -3.63 6.91
N ARG A 70 1.02 -3.25 5.72
CA ARG A 70 2.21 -2.40 5.54
C ARG A 70 1.91 -0.93 5.35
N LEU A 71 0.71 -0.57 4.91
CA LEU A 71 0.29 0.84 4.83
C LEU A 71 -0.35 1.28 6.14
N PRO A 72 -0.25 2.58 6.47
CA PRO A 72 -0.98 3.16 7.60
C PRO A 72 -2.49 2.97 7.42
N ALA A 73 -3.20 2.73 8.52
CA ALA A 73 -4.65 2.69 8.51
C ALA A 73 -5.26 4.08 8.22
N ASP A 74 -4.62 5.13 8.73
CA ASP A 74 -4.99 6.53 8.54
C ASP A 74 -3.73 7.43 8.57
N ILE A 75 -3.74 8.58 7.91
CA ILE A 75 -2.61 9.53 7.90
C ILE A 75 -2.30 10.10 9.29
N ALA A 76 -3.29 10.17 10.20
CA ALA A 76 -3.08 10.58 11.59
C ALA A 76 -2.19 9.59 12.36
N ASP A 77 -2.22 8.31 11.99
CA ASP A 77 -1.36 7.28 12.56
C ASP A 77 0.12 7.48 12.17
N VAL A 78 0.37 7.97 10.95
CA VAL A 78 1.70 8.43 10.51
C VAL A 78 2.14 9.63 11.35
N ALA A 79 1.29 10.64 11.48
CA ALA A 79 1.61 11.85 12.25
C ALA A 79 1.87 11.57 13.74
N ALA A 80 1.16 10.60 14.33
CA ALA A 80 1.36 10.18 15.71
C ALA A 80 2.68 9.42 15.92
N ARG A 81 3.13 8.63 14.93
CA ARG A 81 4.36 7.82 15.01
C ARG A 81 5.63 8.56 14.61
N THR A 82 5.54 9.67 13.88
CA THR A 82 6.68 10.54 13.56
C THR A 82 7.03 11.51 14.70
N ARG A 83 6.19 11.62 15.73
CA ARG A 83 6.36 12.54 16.85
C ARG A 83 7.02 11.90 18.09
N ASP A 84 7.27 10.59 18.04
CA ASP A 84 7.93 9.79 19.09
C ASP A 84 9.44 9.68 18.85
#